data_AF-A0A377QFV7-F1
#
_entry.id   AF-A0A377QFV7-F1
#
_cell.length_a   1.000
_cell.length_b   1.000
_cell.length_c   1.000
_cell.angle_alpha   90.00
_cell.angle_beta   90.00
_cell.angle_gamma   90.00
#
_symmetry.space_group_name_H-M   'P 1'
#
loop_
_entity.id
_entity.type
_entity.pdbx_description
1 polymer ?
#
loop_
_entity_poly.entity_id
_entity_poly.type
_entity_poly.pdbx_seq_one_letter_code
_entity_poly.pdbx_strand_id
1 'polypeptide(L)'
;MADNEQKSNLPALTKQVTELVLSGSLGHAEQAFADAADQYGDLAVVEVLSAIPPQVTALHLAGFDGGKMSLATLLVPPKAWADSLAFIAATWSDDQIEDDPERIAEALFAHIHGVVFSTDDAERRRELLLEASATDWGATAFAILFSMAPKEILEVAGEIVIKGPYVTGVTSSDNDVVPLAIELAQANEDGWDRSLFELFPDFRHSADLADAEYSDDPDEEPTMLQRSTKELLYRLRKQVPSTRSAPRSSTRRSLGTGIFS
;
A
#
# COMPACT_ATOMS: atom_id res chain seq x y z
N MET A 1 21.93 20.43 26.28
CA MET A 1 20.67 21.13 26.60
C MET A 1 19.78 21.38 25.37
N ALA A 2 20.20 21.05 24.14
CA ALA A 2 19.42 21.27 22.92
C ALA A 2 18.39 20.16 22.57
N ASP A 3 18.56 18.93 23.07
CA ASP A 3 17.71 17.79 22.69
C ASP A 3 16.28 17.81 23.27
N ASN A 4 16.01 18.66 24.27
CA ASN A 4 14.73 18.62 25.00
C ASN A 4 13.65 19.55 24.42
N GLU A 5 14.04 20.58 23.67
CA GLU A 5 13.09 21.49 22.99
C GLU A 5 12.66 20.95 21.61
N GLN A 6 13.54 20.24 20.90
CA GLN A 6 13.21 19.62 19.60
C GLN A 6 12.09 18.57 19.71
N LYS A 7 12.05 17.81 20.81
CA LYS A 7 10.97 16.84 21.07
C LYS A 7 9.66 17.48 21.56
N SER A 8 9.67 18.74 22.00
CA SER A 8 8.47 19.32 22.66
C SER A 8 7.33 19.63 21.69
N ASN A 9 7.64 19.87 20.41
CA ASN A 9 6.64 20.31 19.42
C ASN A 9 6.09 19.18 18.54
N LEU A 10 6.76 18.02 18.50
CA LEU A 10 6.32 16.87 17.71
C LEU A 10 4.90 16.41 18.05
N PRO A 11 4.47 16.31 19.34
CA PRO A 11 3.10 15.93 19.64
C PRO A 11 2.06 16.93 19.11
N ALA A 12 2.39 18.22 19.09
CA ALA A 12 1.52 19.26 18.56
C ALA A 12 1.43 19.18 17.03
N LEU A 13 2.57 18.97 16.35
CA LEU A 13 2.64 18.78 14.91
C LEU A 13 1.89 17.51 14.47
N THR A 14 2.09 16.37 15.16
CA THR A 14 1.35 15.13 14.89
C THR A 14 -0.15 15.34 14.99
N LYS A 15 -0.61 16.06 16.02
CA LYS A 15 -2.03 16.38 16.18
C LYS A 15 -2.53 17.29 15.05
N GLN A 16 -1.78 18.34 14.70
CA GLN A 16 -2.13 19.26 13.63
C GLN A 16 -2.26 18.54 12.29
N VAL A 17 -1.24 17.77 11.89
CA VAL A 17 -1.24 17.00 10.63
C VAL A 17 -2.42 16.03 10.62
N THR A 18 -2.66 15.33 11.73
CA THR A 18 -3.80 14.41 11.85
C THR A 18 -5.13 15.12 11.60
N GLU A 19 -5.36 16.28 12.22
CA GLU A 19 -6.59 17.06 12.06
C GLU A 19 -6.75 17.60 10.62
N LEU A 20 -5.64 18.03 10.00
CA LEU A 20 -5.64 18.50 8.62
C LEU A 20 -5.98 17.38 7.63
N VAL A 21 -5.37 16.21 7.78
CA VAL A 21 -5.66 15.05 6.92
C VAL A 21 -7.11 14.60 7.09
N LEU A 22 -7.60 14.47 8.32
CA LEU A 22 -8.98 14.06 8.61
C LEU A 22 -10.03 15.06 8.13
N SER A 23 -9.66 16.34 7.97
CA SER A 23 -10.53 17.37 7.39
C SER A 23 -10.42 17.49 5.87
N GLY A 24 -9.62 16.65 5.21
CA GLY A 24 -9.39 16.67 3.77
C GLY A 24 -8.44 17.77 3.30
N SER A 25 -7.75 18.45 4.24
CA SER A 25 -6.87 19.58 3.98
C SER A 25 -5.44 19.12 3.67
N LEU A 26 -5.29 18.22 2.68
CA LEU A 26 -4.03 17.51 2.42
C LEU A 26 -2.88 18.45 2.01
N GLY A 27 -3.16 19.48 1.21
CA GLY A 27 -2.14 20.47 0.85
C GLY A 27 -1.59 21.26 2.06
N HIS A 28 -2.43 21.51 3.07
CA HIS A 28 -1.97 22.14 4.32
C HIS A 28 -1.23 21.15 5.22
N ALA A 29 -1.56 19.87 5.16
CA ALA A 29 -0.79 18.82 5.84
C ALA A 29 0.62 18.70 5.25
N GLU A 30 0.75 18.70 3.91
CA GLU A 30 2.05 18.76 3.23
C GLU A 30 2.82 20.04 3.54
N GLN A 31 2.15 21.20 3.58
CA GLN A 31 2.83 22.44 3.99
C GLN A 31 3.35 22.35 5.42
N ALA A 32 2.57 21.77 6.35
CA ALA A 32 3.04 21.56 7.72
C ALA A 32 4.24 20.60 7.79
N PHE A 33 4.31 19.60 6.91
CA PHE A 33 5.51 18.77 6.77
C PHE A 33 6.70 19.52 6.19
N ALA A 34 6.49 20.36 5.17
CA ALA A 34 7.55 21.18 4.59
C ALA A 34 8.13 22.15 5.63
N ASP A 35 7.26 22.85 6.36
CA ASP A 35 7.68 23.77 7.43
C ASP A 35 8.44 23.03 8.54
N ALA A 36 8.01 21.80 8.88
CA ALA A 36 8.69 20.96 9.86
C ALA A 36 10.05 20.45 9.36
N ALA A 37 10.16 20.06 8.10
CA ALA A 37 11.42 19.66 7.48
C ALA A 37 12.41 20.83 7.44
N ASP A 38 11.95 22.02 7.05
CA ASP A 38 12.77 23.23 7.02
C ASP A 38 13.27 23.63 8.41
N GLN A 39 12.43 23.47 9.44
CA GLN A 39 12.74 23.90 10.80
C GLN A 39 13.49 22.86 11.63
N TYR A 40 13.19 21.58 11.46
CA TYR A 40 13.62 20.48 12.33
C TYR A 40 14.31 19.33 11.58
N GLY A 41 14.33 19.36 10.25
CA GLY A 41 14.88 18.32 9.37
C GLY A 41 13.90 17.18 9.09
N ASP A 42 14.22 16.37 8.07
CA ASP A 42 13.39 15.26 7.59
C ASP A 42 13.04 14.23 8.68
N LEU A 43 13.94 14.04 9.65
CA LEU A 43 13.71 13.12 10.77
C LEU A 43 12.45 13.49 11.57
N ALA A 44 12.13 14.78 11.72
CA ALA A 44 10.92 15.21 12.39
C ALA A 44 9.66 14.79 11.61
N VAL A 45 9.70 14.84 10.27
CA VAL A 45 8.62 14.37 9.41
C VAL A 45 8.45 12.86 9.53
N VAL A 46 9.56 12.10 9.51
CA VAL A 46 9.58 10.64 9.71
C VAL A 46 8.98 10.26 11.07
N GLU A 47 9.34 10.97 12.14
CA GLU A 47 8.80 10.75 13.48
C GLU A 47 7.29 11.03 13.57
N VAL A 48 6.81 12.10 12.90
CA VAL A 48 5.37 12.39 12.83
C VAL A 48 4.64 11.32 12.03
N LEU A 49 5.15 10.93 10.85
CA LEU A 49 4.56 9.87 10.02
C LEU A 49 4.53 8.52 10.73
N SER A 50 5.51 8.25 11.59
CA SER A 50 5.52 7.06 12.46
C SER A 50 4.46 7.09 13.56
N ALA A 51 4.03 8.29 13.97
CA ALA A 51 3.14 8.50 15.10
C ALA A 51 1.67 8.70 14.71
N ILE A 52 1.38 9.10 13.46
CA ILE A 52 0.01 9.23 13.00
C ILE A 52 -0.65 7.85 12.83
N PRO A 53 -1.98 7.73 13.04
CA PRO A 53 -2.67 6.46 12.86
C PRO A 53 -2.60 5.95 11.41
N PRO A 54 -2.53 4.62 11.17
CA PRO A 54 -2.41 4.07 9.81
C PRO A 54 -3.53 4.50 8.85
N GLN A 55 -4.76 4.67 9.35
CA GLN A 55 -5.87 5.19 8.53
C GLN A 55 -5.68 6.65 8.09
N VAL A 56 -4.95 7.45 8.87
CA VAL A 56 -4.60 8.82 8.53
C VAL A 56 -3.47 8.82 7.51
N THR A 57 -2.46 7.97 7.69
CA THR A 57 -1.40 7.74 6.70
C THR A 57 -2.00 7.33 5.36
N ALA A 58 -2.92 6.35 5.36
CA ALA A 58 -3.59 5.86 4.15
C ALA A 58 -4.36 6.97 3.43
N LEU A 59 -5.16 7.75 4.16
CA LEU A 59 -5.92 8.87 3.59
C LEU A 59 -4.98 9.94 3.01
N HIS A 60 -3.87 10.21 3.68
CA HIS A 60 -2.91 11.20 3.21
C HIS A 60 -2.24 10.75 1.91
N LEU A 61 -1.66 9.55 1.91
CA LEU A 61 -0.94 9.04 0.74
C LEU A 61 -1.87 8.76 -0.46
N ALA A 62 -3.11 8.35 -0.22
CA ALA A 62 -4.10 8.15 -1.27
C ALA A 62 -4.49 9.47 -1.96
N GLY A 63 -4.47 10.60 -1.28
CA GLY A 63 -4.77 11.89 -1.91
C GLY A 63 -3.67 12.43 -2.83
N PHE A 64 -2.48 11.80 -2.81
CA PHE A 64 -1.37 12.12 -3.71
C PHE A 64 -1.04 10.99 -4.67
N ASP A 65 -1.76 9.87 -4.63
CA ASP A 65 -1.53 8.67 -5.45
C ASP A 65 -0.06 8.18 -5.41
N GLY A 66 0.63 8.32 -4.27
CA GLY A 66 2.06 7.99 -4.18
C GLY A 66 2.97 8.93 -5.00
N GLY A 67 2.52 10.16 -5.28
CA GLY A 67 3.25 11.12 -6.08
C GLY A 67 4.55 11.60 -5.43
N LYS A 68 5.62 11.67 -6.23
CA LYS A 68 6.97 12.09 -5.79
C LYS A 68 7.08 13.52 -5.26
N MET A 69 6.03 14.32 -5.42
CA MET A 69 5.97 15.70 -4.91
C MET A 69 5.50 15.78 -3.45
N SER A 70 4.99 14.69 -2.89
CA SER A 70 4.53 14.62 -1.49
C SER A 70 5.69 14.22 -0.58
N LEU A 71 5.96 15.03 0.46
CA LEU A 71 6.95 14.71 1.49
C LEU A 71 6.51 13.47 2.27
N ALA A 72 5.20 13.29 2.49
CA ALA A 72 4.70 12.07 3.10
C ALA A 72 5.09 10.83 2.27
N THR A 73 4.97 10.89 0.94
CA THR A 73 5.36 9.77 0.05
C THR A 73 6.87 9.50 0.08
N LEU A 74 7.69 10.56 0.08
CA LEU A 74 9.15 10.44 0.09
C LEU A 74 9.69 9.92 1.43
N LEU A 75 9.08 10.32 2.53
CA LEU A 75 9.61 10.11 3.88
C LEU A 75 8.81 9.11 4.72
N VAL A 76 7.73 8.51 4.19
CA VAL A 76 6.95 7.53 4.95
C VAL A 76 7.85 6.38 5.41
N PRO A 77 7.89 6.08 6.72
CA PRO A 77 8.59 4.91 7.24
C PRO A 77 7.99 3.61 6.67
N PRO A 78 8.80 2.58 6.37
CA PRO A 78 8.31 1.31 5.83
C PRO A 78 7.14 0.72 6.60
N LYS A 79 7.24 0.71 7.93
CA LYS A 79 6.18 0.19 8.81
C LYS A 79 4.89 1.00 8.74
N ALA A 80 4.99 2.32 8.77
CA ALA A 80 3.81 3.18 8.70
C ALA A 80 3.09 3.04 7.35
N TRP A 81 3.85 2.88 6.26
CA TRP A 81 3.28 2.59 4.94
C TRP A 81 2.62 1.21 4.90
N ALA A 82 3.33 0.16 5.32
CA ALA A 82 2.82 -1.21 5.37
C ALA A 82 1.49 -1.28 6.14
N ASP A 83 1.42 -0.71 7.34
CA ASP A 83 0.20 -0.68 8.16
C ASP A 83 -0.94 0.12 7.50
N SER A 84 -0.61 1.12 6.66
CA SER A 84 -1.60 1.95 5.96
C SER A 84 -2.28 1.23 4.79
N LEU A 85 -1.60 0.27 4.15
CA LEU A 85 -2.14 -0.46 2.98
C LEU A 85 -3.48 -1.15 3.30
N ALA A 86 -3.64 -1.69 4.51
CA ALA A 86 -4.91 -2.25 4.97
C ALA A 86 -6.04 -1.22 4.89
N PHE A 87 -5.79 0.02 5.29
CA PHE A 87 -6.82 1.06 5.35
C PHE A 87 -7.13 1.70 4.01
N ILE A 88 -6.26 1.59 3.01
CA ILE A 88 -6.56 2.03 1.64
C ILE A 88 -7.80 1.30 1.11
N ALA A 89 -7.93 0.00 1.41
CA ALA A 89 -9.11 -0.77 0.99
C ALA A 89 -10.42 -0.33 1.63
N ALA A 90 -10.36 0.39 2.75
CA ALA A 90 -11.55 0.96 3.38
C ALA A 90 -12.08 2.21 2.64
N THR A 91 -11.32 2.75 1.69
CA THR A 91 -11.72 3.94 0.90
C THR A 91 -12.61 3.59 -0.29
N TRP A 92 -12.69 2.32 -0.68
CA TRP A 92 -13.50 1.85 -1.80
C TRP A 92 -14.87 1.36 -1.33
N SER A 93 -15.91 1.80 -2.02
CA SER A 93 -17.29 1.34 -1.81
C SER A 93 -17.54 -0.01 -2.47
N ASP A 94 -18.60 -0.70 -2.05
CA ASP A 94 -19.03 -1.95 -2.69
C ASP A 94 -19.33 -1.74 -4.17
N ASP A 95 -20.04 -0.66 -4.51
CA ASP A 95 -20.36 -0.30 -5.89
C ASP A 95 -19.10 -0.14 -6.74
N GLN A 96 -18.04 0.51 -6.22
CA GLN A 96 -16.77 0.62 -6.94
C GLN A 96 -16.11 -0.75 -7.19
N ILE A 97 -16.15 -1.67 -6.21
CA ILE A 97 -15.54 -3.01 -6.35
C ILE A 97 -16.37 -3.89 -7.31
N GLU A 98 -17.69 -3.70 -7.35
CA GLU A 98 -18.60 -4.46 -8.19
C GLU A 98 -18.58 -3.98 -9.66
N ASP A 99 -18.49 -2.67 -9.87
CA ASP A 99 -18.65 -2.04 -11.19
C ASP A 99 -17.35 -2.08 -12.02
N ASP A 100 -16.19 -1.79 -11.40
CA ASP A 100 -14.89 -1.67 -12.10
C ASP A 100 -13.71 -2.00 -11.17
N PRO A 101 -13.52 -3.29 -10.83
CA PRO A 101 -12.45 -3.72 -9.92
C PRO A 101 -11.05 -3.49 -10.51
N GLU A 102 -10.90 -3.53 -11.84
CA GLU A 102 -9.64 -3.28 -12.54
C GLU A 102 -9.17 -1.84 -12.33
N ARG A 103 -10.07 -0.85 -12.43
CA ARG A 103 -9.75 0.55 -12.11
C ARG A 103 -9.28 0.74 -10.67
N ILE A 104 -9.81 -0.03 -9.71
CA ILE A 104 -9.31 0.00 -8.33
C ILE A 104 -7.90 -0.59 -8.24
N ALA A 105 -7.65 -1.71 -8.93
CA ALA A 105 -6.34 -2.33 -8.96
C ALA A 105 -5.29 -1.42 -9.61
N GLU A 106 -5.64 -0.70 -10.68
CA GLU A 106 -4.79 0.33 -11.30
C GLU A 106 -4.47 1.48 -10.33
N ALA A 107 -5.47 1.97 -9.59
CA ALA A 107 -5.25 3.01 -8.59
C ALA A 107 -4.35 2.53 -7.44
N LEU A 108 -4.54 1.29 -6.98
CA LEU A 108 -3.68 0.67 -5.97
C LEU A 108 -2.26 0.48 -6.51
N PHE A 109 -2.12 0.06 -7.78
CA PHE A 109 -0.84 -0.05 -8.46
C PHE A 109 -0.12 1.30 -8.52
N ALA A 110 -0.79 2.35 -8.98
CA ALA A 110 -0.23 3.70 -9.04
C ALA A 110 0.28 4.17 -7.67
N HIS A 111 -0.50 3.93 -6.61
CA HIS A 111 -0.09 4.23 -5.24
C HIS A 111 1.16 3.45 -4.81
N ILE A 112 1.15 2.12 -4.93
CA ILE A 112 2.26 1.27 -4.49
C ILE A 112 3.51 1.60 -5.30
N HIS A 113 3.39 1.66 -6.62
CA HIS A 113 4.48 2.01 -7.51
C HIS A 113 5.03 3.41 -7.19
N GLY A 114 4.15 4.39 -6.98
CA GLY A 114 4.52 5.75 -6.60
C GLY A 114 5.36 5.82 -5.32
N VAL A 115 4.96 5.10 -4.26
CA VAL A 115 5.69 5.07 -2.98
C VAL A 115 7.02 4.30 -3.08
N VAL A 116 7.01 3.12 -3.73
CA VAL A 116 8.16 2.22 -3.87
C VAL A 116 9.24 2.85 -4.74
N PHE A 117 8.85 3.43 -5.87
CA PHE A 117 9.76 4.06 -6.84
C PHE A 117 9.84 5.58 -6.68
N SER A 118 9.47 6.11 -5.51
CA SER A 118 9.48 7.55 -5.26
C SER A 118 10.89 8.14 -5.33
N THR A 119 11.89 7.35 -4.96
CA THR A 119 13.32 7.67 -5.02
C THR A 119 14.11 6.59 -5.76
N ASP A 120 15.36 6.90 -6.10
CA ASP A 120 16.30 5.93 -6.69
C ASP A 120 17.02 5.08 -5.62
N ASP A 121 16.64 5.20 -4.35
CA ASP A 121 17.23 4.49 -3.23
C ASP A 121 16.74 3.04 -3.19
N ALA A 122 17.60 2.11 -3.63
CA ALA A 122 17.31 0.68 -3.65
C ALA A 122 17.18 0.08 -2.24
N GLU A 123 17.86 0.61 -1.23
CA GLU A 123 17.75 0.12 0.14
C GLU A 123 16.38 0.48 0.73
N ARG A 124 15.95 1.74 0.57
CA ARG A 124 14.60 2.16 0.96
C ARG A 124 13.53 1.35 0.25
N ARG A 125 13.69 1.12 -1.06
CA ARG A 125 12.77 0.29 -1.87
C ARG A 125 12.63 -1.11 -1.26
N ARG A 126 13.76 -1.75 -0.95
CA ARG A 126 13.80 -3.08 -0.33
C ARG A 126 13.12 -3.09 1.03
N GLU A 127 13.38 -2.10 1.89
CA GLU A 127 12.77 -2.00 3.22
C GLU A 127 11.25 -1.84 3.15
N LEU A 128 10.76 -0.98 2.24
CA LEU A 128 9.33 -0.81 1.98
C LEU A 128 8.68 -2.14 1.58
N LEU A 129 9.23 -2.80 0.57
CA LEU A 129 8.68 -4.05 0.04
C LEU A 129 8.74 -5.17 1.08
N LEU A 130 9.83 -5.28 1.83
CA LEU A 130 9.98 -6.25 2.92
C LEU A 130 8.90 -6.07 3.99
N GLU A 131 8.75 -4.87 4.53
CA GLU A 131 7.80 -4.62 5.62
C GLU A 131 6.34 -4.74 5.14
N ALA A 132 6.03 -4.26 3.92
CA ALA A 132 4.69 -4.39 3.35
C ALA A 132 4.31 -5.85 3.13
N SER A 133 5.15 -6.61 2.42
CA SER A 133 4.86 -8.00 2.06
C SER A 133 4.89 -8.98 3.23
N ALA A 134 5.50 -8.60 4.36
CA ALA A 134 5.44 -9.37 5.60
C ALA A 134 4.02 -9.42 6.20
N THR A 135 3.13 -8.48 5.85
CA THR A 135 1.75 -8.41 6.34
C THR A 135 0.77 -9.20 5.47
N ASP A 136 -0.33 -9.70 6.04
CA ASP A 136 -1.37 -10.42 5.28
C ASP A 136 -2.05 -9.54 4.23
N TRP A 137 -2.29 -8.27 4.57
CA TRP A 137 -2.89 -7.29 3.66
C TRP A 137 -1.92 -6.81 2.61
N GLY A 138 -0.62 -6.75 2.89
CA GLY A 138 0.39 -6.45 1.88
C GLY A 138 0.50 -7.58 0.85
N ALA A 139 0.56 -8.84 1.28
CA ALA A 139 0.54 -9.99 0.37
C ALA A 139 -0.74 -9.99 -0.51
N THR A 140 -1.88 -9.68 0.09
CA THR A 140 -3.15 -9.56 -0.66
C THR A 140 -3.14 -8.36 -1.62
N ALA A 141 -2.54 -7.22 -1.23
CA ALA A 141 -2.39 -6.05 -2.09
C ALA A 141 -1.50 -6.37 -3.31
N PHE A 142 -0.35 -7.03 -3.13
CA PHE A 142 0.47 -7.45 -4.26
C PHE A 142 -0.24 -8.49 -5.16
N ALA A 143 -1.01 -9.41 -4.58
CA ALA A 143 -1.83 -10.34 -5.35
C ALA A 143 -2.87 -9.60 -6.23
N ILE A 144 -3.49 -8.52 -5.73
CA ILE A 144 -4.39 -7.66 -6.52
C ILE A 144 -3.65 -7.10 -7.73
N LEU A 145 -2.44 -6.57 -7.53
CA LEU A 145 -1.62 -6.02 -8.63
C LEU A 145 -1.29 -7.10 -9.66
N PHE A 146 -0.87 -8.28 -9.20
CA PHE A 146 -0.51 -9.41 -10.06
C PHE A 146 -1.70 -9.98 -10.83
N SER A 147 -2.92 -9.85 -10.30
CA SER A 147 -4.13 -10.28 -10.99
C SER A 147 -4.42 -9.51 -12.29
N MET A 148 -3.80 -8.34 -12.48
CA MET A 148 -3.91 -7.55 -13.73
C MET A 148 -3.07 -8.14 -14.88
N ALA A 149 -2.08 -8.99 -14.57
CA ALA A 149 -1.19 -9.61 -15.56
C ALA A 149 -0.78 -11.05 -15.15
N PRO A 150 -1.74 -11.97 -14.93
CA PRO A 150 -1.46 -13.25 -14.31
C PRO A 150 -0.51 -14.13 -15.12
N LYS A 151 -0.62 -14.10 -16.47
CA LYS A 151 0.29 -14.85 -17.37
C LYS A 151 1.73 -14.40 -17.20
N GLU A 152 1.97 -13.09 -17.24
CA GLU A 152 3.30 -12.49 -17.10
C GLU A 152 3.89 -12.77 -15.71
N ILE A 153 3.06 -12.77 -14.67
CA ILE A 153 3.50 -13.10 -13.30
C ILE A 153 3.89 -14.58 -13.16
N LEU A 154 3.21 -15.50 -13.85
CA LEU A 154 3.59 -16.91 -13.87
C LEU A 154 4.91 -17.13 -14.61
N GLU A 155 5.12 -16.44 -15.73
CA GLU A 155 6.41 -16.46 -16.44
C GLU A 155 7.53 -15.98 -15.52
N VAL A 156 7.34 -14.85 -14.84
CA VAL A 156 8.29 -14.31 -13.85
C VAL A 156 8.53 -15.30 -12.71
N ALA A 157 7.49 -15.95 -12.18
CA ALA A 157 7.62 -16.97 -11.15
C ALA A 157 8.49 -18.15 -11.63
N GLY A 158 8.23 -18.66 -12.84
CA GLY A 158 9.06 -19.70 -13.46
C GLY A 158 10.51 -19.26 -13.64
N GLU A 159 10.75 -18.03 -14.09
CA GLU A 159 12.10 -17.48 -14.22
C GLU A 159 12.82 -17.40 -12.87
N ILE A 160 12.16 -16.93 -11.82
CA ILE A 160 12.70 -16.83 -10.46
C ILE A 160 13.02 -18.22 -9.91
N VAL A 161 12.16 -19.22 -10.13
CA VAL A 161 12.41 -20.60 -9.71
C VAL A 161 13.65 -21.18 -10.39
N ILE A 162 13.85 -20.90 -11.68
CA ILE A 162 14.98 -21.44 -12.46
C ILE A 162 16.29 -20.70 -12.17
N LYS A 163 16.25 -19.37 -12.09
CA LYS A 163 17.43 -18.49 -12.11
C LYS A 163 17.72 -17.82 -10.76
N GLY A 164 16.80 -17.90 -9.79
CA GLY A 164 16.79 -17.11 -8.56
C GLY A 164 16.24 -15.70 -8.77
N PRO A 165 16.02 -14.92 -7.69
CA PRO A 165 15.32 -13.62 -7.75
C PRO A 165 16.09 -12.49 -8.46
N TYR A 166 17.37 -12.69 -8.76
CA TYR A 166 18.23 -11.70 -9.45
C TYR A 166 18.06 -11.70 -10.97
N VAL A 167 16.92 -12.15 -11.48
CA VAL A 167 16.62 -12.07 -12.91
C VAL A 167 16.44 -10.60 -13.28
N THR A 168 17.19 -10.15 -14.28
CA THR A 168 16.85 -8.95 -15.02
C THR A 168 15.69 -9.33 -15.94
N GLY A 169 14.45 -9.26 -15.47
CA GLY A 169 13.28 -9.57 -16.30
C GLY A 169 13.29 -8.65 -17.51
N VAL A 170 13.64 -9.18 -18.68
CA VAL A 170 13.37 -8.53 -19.95
C VAL A 170 12.05 -9.10 -20.43
N THR A 171 10.96 -8.63 -19.83
CA THR A 171 9.64 -8.98 -20.34
C THR A 171 9.34 -8.06 -21.50
N SER A 172 8.82 -8.59 -22.60
CA SER A 172 8.25 -7.79 -23.69
C SER A 172 6.93 -7.10 -23.30
N SER A 173 6.53 -7.19 -22.03
CA SER A 173 5.32 -6.61 -21.47
C SER A 173 5.48 -5.09 -21.28
N ASP A 174 4.51 -4.34 -21.82
CA ASP A 174 4.34 -2.90 -21.57
C ASP A 174 3.77 -2.63 -20.15
N ASN A 175 3.65 -3.66 -19.28
CA ASN A 175 3.08 -3.55 -17.95
C ASN A 175 4.14 -3.35 -16.87
N ASP A 176 4.08 -2.20 -16.18
CA ASP A 176 4.98 -1.82 -15.08
C ASP A 176 4.84 -2.71 -13.82
N VAL A 177 3.96 -3.72 -13.83
CA VAL A 177 3.82 -4.69 -12.73
C VAL A 177 5.01 -5.64 -12.61
N VAL A 178 5.68 -6.00 -13.72
CA VAL A 178 6.79 -6.97 -13.70
C VAL A 178 8.01 -6.43 -12.95
N PRO A 179 8.51 -5.20 -13.21
CA PRO A 179 9.60 -4.64 -12.43
C PRO A 179 9.31 -4.65 -10.92
N LEU A 180 8.08 -4.32 -10.52
CA LEU A 180 7.65 -4.37 -9.12
C LEU A 180 7.66 -5.80 -8.57
N ALA A 181 7.20 -6.79 -9.33
CA ALA A 181 7.21 -8.20 -8.94
C ALA A 181 8.64 -8.70 -8.67
N ILE A 182 9.59 -8.34 -9.53
CA ILE A 182 11.01 -8.71 -9.37
C ILE A 182 11.60 -8.05 -8.12
N GLU A 183 11.38 -6.76 -7.92
CA GLU A 183 11.86 -6.05 -6.73
C GLU A 183 11.25 -6.64 -5.45
N LEU A 184 9.97 -7.06 -5.48
CA LEU A 184 9.33 -7.75 -4.35
C LEU A 184 10.02 -9.08 -4.05
N ALA A 185 10.24 -9.92 -5.06
CA ALA A 185 10.89 -11.22 -4.90
C ALA A 185 12.34 -11.09 -4.38
N GLN A 186 13.05 -10.04 -4.80
CA GLN A 186 14.38 -9.73 -4.28
C GLN A 186 14.36 -9.23 -2.84
N ALA A 187 13.34 -8.46 -2.47
CA ALA A 187 13.21 -7.90 -1.13
C ALA A 187 12.76 -8.94 -0.09
N ASN A 188 11.82 -9.82 -0.47
CA ASN A 188 11.23 -10.80 0.44
C ASN A 188 10.65 -12.00 -0.32
N GLU A 189 11.39 -13.11 -0.35
CA GLU A 189 10.96 -14.38 -0.98
C GLU A 189 9.65 -14.92 -0.36
N ASP A 190 9.50 -14.85 0.97
CA ASP A 190 8.26 -15.26 1.65
C ASP A 190 7.07 -14.36 1.26
N GLY A 191 7.32 -13.06 1.15
CA GLY A 191 6.32 -12.08 0.72
C GLY A 191 5.87 -12.31 -0.72
N TRP A 192 6.80 -12.65 -1.60
CA TRP A 192 6.53 -13.07 -2.98
C TRP A 192 5.67 -14.33 -3.04
N ASP A 193 6.10 -15.41 -2.37
CA ASP A 193 5.37 -16.68 -2.35
C ASP A 193 3.95 -16.50 -1.77
N ARG A 194 3.80 -15.75 -0.68
CA ARG A 194 2.49 -15.46 -0.08
C ARG A 194 1.58 -14.67 -1.03
N SER A 195 2.13 -13.73 -1.80
CA SER A 195 1.37 -12.98 -2.80
C SER A 195 0.91 -13.89 -3.94
N LEU A 196 1.77 -14.81 -4.39
CA LEU A 196 1.41 -15.82 -5.38
C LEU A 196 0.34 -16.78 -4.86
N PHE A 197 0.41 -17.24 -3.61
CA PHE A 197 -0.62 -18.11 -3.02
C PHE A 197 -1.95 -17.38 -2.78
N GLU A 198 -1.91 -16.07 -2.56
CA GLU A 198 -3.13 -15.26 -2.56
C GLU A 198 -3.77 -15.20 -3.95
N LEU A 199 -2.99 -15.10 -5.03
CA LEU A 199 -3.50 -15.09 -6.39
C LEU A 199 -3.94 -16.48 -6.89
N PHE A 200 -3.13 -17.51 -6.61
CA PHE A 200 -3.28 -18.88 -7.08
C PHE A 200 -3.37 -19.85 -5.88
N PRO A 201 -4.53 -19.94 -5.22
CA PRO A 201 -4.69 -20.69 -3.97
C PRO A 201 -4.54 -22.21 -4.07
N ASP A 202 -4.64 -22.77 -5.28
CA ASP A 202 -4.50 -24.20 -5.51
C ASP A 202 -3.03 -24.66 -5.42
N PHE A 203 -2.09 -23.72 -5.45
CA PHE A 203 -0.66 -24.00 -5.42
C PHE A 203 -0.15 -24.01 -4.00
N ARG A 204 0.67 -25.04 -3.68
CA ARG A 204 1.27 -25.21 -2.36
C ARG A 204 2.72 -24.72 -2.33
N HIS A 205 3.38 -24.74 -3.48
CA HIS A 205 4.73 -24.24 -3.67
C HIS A 205 4.81 -23.40 -4.94
N SER A 206 5.63 -22.35 -4.94
CA SER A 206 5.85 -21.52 -6.13
C SER A 206 6.49 -22.33 -7.29
N ALA A 207 7.17 -23.44 -6.97
CA ALA A 207 7.63 -24.41 -7.98
C ALA A 207 6.49 -25.10 -8.74
N ASP A 208 5.33 -25.31 -8.10
CA ASP A 208 4.15 -25.92 -8.74
C ASP A 208 3.58 -24.97 -9.82
N LEU A 209 3.83 -23.64 -9.70
CA LEU A 209 3.44 -22.63 -10.67
C LEU A 209 4.36 -22.61 -11.91
N ALA A 210 5.58 -23.13 -11.83
CA ALA A 210 6.50 -23.17 -12.98
C ALA A 210 6.08 -24.22 -14.02
N ASP A 211 5.37 -25.27 -13.59
CA ASP A 211 4.80 -26.30 -14.45
C ASP A 211 3.39 -25.92 -14.96
N ALA A 212 2.92 -24.71 -14.63
CA ALA A 212 1.63 -24.19 -15.01
C ALA A 212 1.62 -23.70 -16.48
N GLU A 213 1.09 -24.50 -17.40
CA GLU A 213 0.82 -24.02 -18.76
C GLU A 213 -0.52 -23.27 -18.80
N TYR A 214 -0.46 -21.94 -18.97
CA TYR A 214 -1.64 -21.15 -19.34
C TYR A 214 -1.87 -21.32 -20.85
N SER A 215 -3.05 -21.82 -21.22
CA SER A 215 -3.41 -21.88 -22.64
C SER A 215 -3.59 -20.47 -23.21
N ASP A 216 -3.15 -20.31 -24.46
CA ASP A 216 -3.45 -19.13 -25.28
C ASP A 216 -4.75 -19.29 -26.07
N ASP A 217 -5.40 -20.47 -25.99
CA ASP A 217 -6.71 -20.70 -26.59
C ASP A 217 -7.81 -20.07 -25.71
N PRO A 218 -8.56 -19.06 -26.22
CA PRO A 218 -9.63 -18.42 -25.47
C PRO A 218 -10.82 -19.35 -25.19
N ASP A 219 -10.93 -20.48 -25.89
CA ASP A 219 -12.01 -21.46 -25.73
C ASP A 219 -11.63 -22.60 -24.76
N GLU A 220 -10.37 -22.66 -24.29
CA GLU A 220 -9.92 -23.65 -23.33
C GLU A 220 -10.18 -23.18 -21.90
N GLU A 221 -10.90 -23.99 -21.10
CA GLU A 221 -11.16 -23.65 -19.70
C GLU A 221 -9.83 -23.51 -18.94
N PRO A 222 -9.63 -22.42 -18.17
CA PRO A 222 -8.45 -22.28 -17.33
C PRO A 222 -8.33 -23.49 -16.42
N THR A 223 -7.23 -24.24 -16.55
CA THR A 223 -6.95 -25.40 -15.71
C THR A 223 -6.68 -25.04 -14.25
N MET A 224 -6.54 -23.74 -13.95
CA MET A 224 -6.12 -23.19 -12.66
C MET A 224 -7.16 -22.21 -12.12
N LEU A 225 -7.59 -22.39 -10.86
CA LEU A 225 -8.41 -21.37 -10.19
C LEU A 225 -7.53 -20.21 -9.73
N GLN A 226 -7.34 -19.24 -10.62
CA GLN A 226 -6.89 -17.90 -10.24
C GLN A 226 -8.03 -17.16 -9.53
N ARG A 227 -7.72 -16.47 -8.41
CA ARG A 227 -8.67 -15.52 -7.83
C ARG A 227 -8.81 -14.30 -8.73
N SER A 228 -10.06 -13.88 -8.95
CA SER A 228 -10.33 -12.63 -9.66
C SER A 228 -9.88 -11.41 -8.85
N THR A 229 -9.57 -10.31 -9.53
CA THR A 229 -9.24 -9.01 -8.90
C THR A 229 -10.29 -8.59 -7.88
N LYS A 230 -11.57 -8.75 -8.25
CA LYS A 230 -12.72 -8.51 -7.38
C LYS A 230 -12.70 -9.32 -6.08
N GLU A 231 -12.44 -10.62 -6.15
CA GLU A 231 -12.37 -11.48 -4.96
C GLU A 231 -11.23 -11.05 -4.04
N LEU A 232 -10.07 -10.71 -4.61
CA LEU A 232 -8.92 -10.24 -3.87
C LEU A 232 -9.19 -8.89 -3.18
N LEU A 233 -9.87 -7.95 -3.85
CA LEU A 233 -10.31 -6.69 -3.25
C LEU A 233 -11.22 -6.92 -2.04
N TYR A 234 -12.17 -7.85 -2.14
CA TYR A 234 -13.01 -8.23 -1.00
C TYR A 234 -12.23 -8.91 0.12
N ARG A 235 -11.20 -9.69 -0.19
CA ARG A 235 -10.31 -10.29 0.82
C ARG A 235 -9.52 -9.21 1.56
N LEU A 236 -8.91 -8.27 0.83
CA LEU A 236 -8.17 -7.16 1.41
C LEU A 236 -9.08 -6.33 2.33
N ARG A 237 -10.31 -6.05 1.90
CA ARG A 237 -11.28 -5.31 2.72
C ARG A 237 -11.68 -6.04 4.02
N LYS A 238 -11.62 -7.37 4.05
CA LYS A 238 -11.88 -8.16 5.27
C LYS A 238 -10.70 -8.16 6.25
N GLN A 239 -9.49 -7.88 5.76
CA GLN A 239 -8.29 -7.82 6.58
C GLN A 239 -8.10 -6.47 7.26
N VAL A 240 -8.86 -5.43 6.86
CA VAL A 240 -8.81 -4.13 7.50
C VAL A 240 -9.11 -4.26 9.00
N PRO A 241 -8.18 -3.86 9.88
CA PRO A 241 -8.45 -3.89 11.31
C PRO A 241 -9.71 -3.09 11.64
N SER A 242 -10.69 -3.75 12.25
CA SER A 242 -11.92 -3.08 12.67
C SER A 242 -11.60 -1.95 13.66
N THR A 243 -11.91 -0.71 13.29
CA THR A 243 -11.66 0.51 14.07
C THR A 243 -12.49 0.63 15.36
N ARG A 244 -13.07 -0.47 15.88
CA ARG A 244 -13.84 -0.49 17.14
C ARG A 244 -13.02 -0.04 18.37
N SER A 245 -11.71 0.14 18.22
CA SER A 245 -10.80 0.63 19.27
C SER A 245 -10.40 2.10 19.10
N ALA A 246 -10.75 2.78 18.00
CA ALA A 246 -10.51 4.21 17.87
C ALA A 246 -11.54 4.96 18.74
N PRO A 247 -11.11 5.93 19.58
CA PRO A 247 -12.05 6.66 20.42
C PRO A 247 -13.02 7.38 19.49
N ARG A 248 -14.29 6.94 19.54
CA ARG A 248 -15.39 7.65 18.90
C ARG A 248 -15.24 9.11 19.25
N SER A 249 -15.03 9.96 18.24
CA SER A 249 -15.25 11.39 18.33
C SER A 249 -16.49 11.58 19.19
N SER A 250 -16.30 12.14 20.39
CA SER A 250 -17.38 12.29 21.34
C SER A 250 -18.49 13.02 20.61
N THR A 251 -19.67 12.41 20.56
CA THR A 251 -20.92 13.07 20.18
C THR A 251 -20.96 14.40 20.92
N ARG A 252 -20.74 15.49 20.18
CA ARG A 252 -20.88 16.86 20.65
C ARG A 252 -22.27 16.93 21.29
N ARG A 253 -22.34 17.07 22.61
CA ARG A 253 -23.61 17.36 23.27
C ARG A 253 -24.07 18.70 22.71
N SER A 254 -25.19 18.69 21.99
CA SER A 254 -25.91 19.88 21.59
C SER A 254 -26.32 20.66 22.85
N LEU A 255 -25.50 21.63 23.23
CA LEU A 255 -25.83 22.64 24.22
C LEU A 255 -26.29 23.90 23.46
N GLY A 256 -27.58 24.19 23.56
CA GLY A 256 -28.08 25.57 23.53
C GLY A 256 -28.69 26.08 22.22
N THR A 257 -30.01 25.94 22.09
CA THR A 257 -30.87 27.01 21.56
C THR A 257 -32.19 26.97 22.34
N GLY A 258 -32.43 27.94 23.21
CA GLY A 258 -33.70 28.03 23.93
C GLY A 258 -33.77 28.97 25.14
N ILE A 259 -33.04 30.09 25.15
CA ILE A 259 -33.19 31.10 26.22
C ILE A 259 -33.25 32.52 25.65
N PHE A 260 -34.17 32.74 24.70
CA PHE A 260 -34.82 34.03 24.50
C PHE A 260 -36.24 33.76 23.96
N SER A 261 -37.18 33.64 24.89
CA SER A 261 -38.63 33.83 24.73
C SER A 261 -39.18 34.21 26.09
#